data_AF-A0A7Z9ISU9-F1
#
_entry.id   AF-A0A7Z9ISU9-F1
#
_cell.length_a   1.000
_cell.length_b   1.000
_cell.length_c   1.000
_cell.angle_alpha   90.00
_cell.angle_beta   90.00
_cell.angle_gamma   90.00
#
_symmetry.space_group_name_H-M   'P 1'
#
loop_
_entity.id
_entity.type
_entity.pdbx_description
1 polymer ?
#
loop_
_entity_poly.entity_id
_entity_poly.type
_entity_poly.pdbx_seq_one_letter_code
_entity_poly.pdbx_strand_id
1 'polypeptide(L)'
;MRSLLIICLFILLTVPATGMALTPDTVQTAADQDPWLAYDKVLHFGISCSLVLSTQYVLENKLDMNRETALPASVAVSAVNGIIKEYWDKRNGSFFSKRDLLADAAGILVGMLIIVL
;
A
#
# COMPACT_ATOMS: atom_id res chain seq x y z
N MET A 1 26.85 7.61 -1.90
CA MET A 1 26.78 6.13 -1.82
C MET A 1 25.77 5.64 -0.80
N ARG A 2 25.80 6.11 0.46
CA ARG A 2 24.85 5.68 1.52
C ARG A 2 23.38 5.95 1.18
N SER A 3 23.04 7.17 0.73
CA SER A 3 21.67 7.52 0.33
C SER A 3 21.18 6.71 -0.88
N LEU A 4 22.06 6.40 -1.84
CA LEU A 4 21.74 5.55 -2.99
C LEU A 4 21.36 4.13 -2.56
N LEU A 5 22.09 3.57 -1.59
CA LEU A 5 21.83 2.25 -1.03
C LEU A 5 20.50 2.22 -0.26
N ILE A 6 20.20 3.28 0.50
CA ILE A 6 18.92 3.45 1.20
C ILE A 6 17.76 3.54 0.21
N ILE A 7 17.92 4.31 -0.86
CA ILE A 7 16.90 4.43 -1.93
C ILE A 7 16.67 3.06 -2.58
N CYS A 8 17.73 2.32 -2.94
CA CYS A 8 17.59 0.99 -3.52
C CYS A 8 16.90 0.00 -2.57
N LEU A 9 17.25 -0.01 -1.28
CA LEU A 9 16.63 -0.87 -0.28
C LEU A 9 15.15 -0.51 -0.06
N PHE A 10 14.85 0.78 0.01
CA PHE A 10 13.49 1.29 0.18
C PHE A 10 12.59 0.91 -1.00
N ILE A 11 13.06 1.13 -2.23
CA ILE A 11 12.35 0.72 -3.45
C ILE A 11 12.04 -0.79 -3.43
N LEU A 12 13.01 -1.61 -3.02
CA LEU A 12 12.86 -3.07 -2.93
C LEU A 12 11.80 -3.50 -1.91
N LEU A 13 11.68 -2.78 -0.80
CA LEU A 13 10.73 -3.05 0.28
C LEU A 13 9.31 -2.53 -0.02
N THR A 14 9.19 -1.52 -0.89
CA THR A 14 7.89 -0.98 -1.32
C THR A 14 7.28 -1.72 -2.52
N VAL A 15 7.89 -2.79 -3.01
CA VAL A 15 7.27 -3.59 -4.08
C VAL A 15 6.02 -4.26 -3.52
N PRO A 16 4.86 -4.16 -4.19
CA PRO A 16 3.62 -4.80 -3.72
C PRO A 16 3.87 -6.29 -3.48
N ALA A 17 3.66 -6.73 -2.24
CA ALA A 17 3.77 -8.13 -1.88
C ALA A 17 2.63 -8.89 -2.57
N THR A 18 2.96 -9.69 -3.57
CA THR A 18 1.99 -10.57 -4.24
C THR A 18 1.55 -11.64 -3.25
N GLY A 19 0.30 -11.60 -2.80
CA GLY A 19 -0.31 -12.72 -2.10
C GLY A 19 -0.24 -13.98 -2.98
N MET A 20 -0.02 -15.14 -2.36
CA MET A 20 -0.06 -16.42 -3.07
C MET A 20 -1.46 -16.63 -3.65
N ALA A 21 -1.57 -16.65 -4.98
CA ALA A 21 -2.82 -16.87 -5.68
C ALA A 21 -3.37 -18.27 -5.36
N LEU A 22 -4.57 -18.32 -4.75
CA LEU A 22 -5.39 -19.53 -4.74
C LEU A 22 -6.02 -19.72 -6.14
N THR A 23 -6.20 -20.97 -6.53
CA THR A 23 -6.45 -21.49 -7.89
C THR A 23 -7.64 -20.88 -8.67
N PRO A 24 -7.67 -21.03 -10.02
CA PRO A 24 -8.52 -20.24 -10.93
C PRO A 24 -10.03 -20.53 -10.88
N ASP A 25 -10.46 -21.66 -10.31
CA ASP A 25 -11.89 -22.05 -10.31
C ASP A 25 -12.78 -21.19 -9.40
N THR A 26 -12.18 -20.31 -8.57
CA THR A 26 -12.88 -19.48 -7.57
C THR A 26 -13.23 -18.06 -8.03
N VAL A 27 -12.75 -17.65 -9.22
CA VAL A 27 -12.72 -16.23 -9.66
C VAL A 27 -14.12 -15.64 -9.87
N GLN A 28 -15.06 -16.40 -10.42
CA GLN A 28 -16.39 -15.88 -10.75
C GLN A 28 -17.29 -15.72 -9.49
N THR A 29 -17.04 -16.48 -8.43
CA THR A 29 -17.82 -16.45 -7.19
C THR A 29 -17.29 -15.41 -6.19
N ALA A 30 -16.00 -15.07 -6.26
CA ALA A 30 -15.35 -14.16 -5.31
C ALA A 30 -15.78 -12.69 -5.45
N ALA A 31 -16.06 -12.20 -6.67
CA ALA A 31 -16.52 -10.82 -6.87
C ALA A 31 -17.91 -10.55 -6.24
N ASP A 32 -18.76 -11.58 -6.15
CA ASP A 32 -20.08 -11.52 -5.50
C ASP A 32 -19.97 -11.67 -3.97
N GLN A 33 -18.79 -12.03 -3.46
CA GLN A 33 -18.54 -12.32 -2.05
C GLN A 33 -17.52 -11.40 -1.36
N ASP A 34 -16.91 -10.42 -2.04
CA ASP A 34 -15.89 -9.49 -1.48
C ASP A 34 -16.37 -8.78 -0.20
N PRO A 35 -16.10 -9.26 1.04
CA PRO A 35 -16.75 -8.74 2.23
C PRO A 35 -16.11 -7.41 2.67
N TRP A 36 -16.92 -6.50 3.21
CA TRP A 36 -16.39 -5.26 3.80
C TRP A 36 -15.51 -5.52 5.04
N LEU A 37 -15.77 -6.60 5.77
CA LEU A 37 -15.03 -6.98 6.99
C LEU A 37 -14.39 -8.34 6.78
N ALA A 38 -13.24 -8.34 6.13
CA ALA A 38 -12.43 -9.53 5.88
C ALA A 38 -10.98 -9.29 6.29
N TYR A 39 -10.24 -10.37 6.56
CA TYR A 39 -8.81 -10.31 6.86
C TYR A 39 -8.00 -9.56 5.78
N ASP A 40 -8.39 -9.75 4.52
CA ASP A 40 -7.86 -9.04 3.36
C ASP A 40 -7.96 -7.51 3.50
N LYS A 41 -9.09 -6.98 3.96
CA LYS A 41 -9.29 -5.53 4.19
C LYS A 41 -8.41 -5.00 5.33
N VAL A 42 -8.16 -5.83 6.35
CA VAL A 42 -7.22 -5.49 7.43
C VAL A 42 -5.78 -5.41 6.91
N LEU A 43 -5.40 -6.31 5.98
CA LEU A 43 -4.10 -6.25 5.33
C LEU A 43 -3.93 -4.99 4.48
N HIS A 44 -4.91 -4.65 3.64
CA HIS A 44 -4.90 -3.42 2.85
C HIS A 44 -4.73 -2.18 3.73
N PHE A 45 -5.55 -2.05 4.77
CA PHE A 45 -5.44 -0.98 5.75
C PHE A 45 -4.04 -0.94 6.42
N GLY A 46 -3.57 -2.08 6.94
CA GLY A 46 -2.34 -2.16 7.71
C GLY A 46 -1.09 -1.90 6.88
N ILE A 47 -1.02 -2.46 5.67
CA ILE A 47 0.09 -2.26 4.73
C ILE A 47 0.12 -0.79 4.29
N SER A 48 -1.02 -0.23 3.90
CA SER A 48 -1.09 1.17 3.46
C SER A 48 -0.70 2.15 4.58
N CYS A 49 -1.19 1.95 5.80
CA CYS A 49 -0.75 2.73 6.97
C CYS A 49 0.77 2.61 7.20
N SER A 50 1.29 1.38 7.18
CA SER A 50 2.71 1.10 7.39
C SER A 50 3.59 1.71 6.29
N LEU A 51 3.13 1.72 5.03
CA LEU A 51 3.82 2.36 3.91
C LEU A 51 3.92 3.87 4.12
N VAL A 52 2.85 4.54 4.52
CA VAL A 52 2.91 5.99 4.83
C VAL A 52 3.93 6.26 5.94
N LEU A 53 3.85 5.56 7.07
CA LEU A 53 4.73 5.79 8.22
C LEU A 53 6.20 5.49 7.91
N SER A 54 6.47 4.35 7.28
CA SER A 54 7.83 3.93 6.94
C SER A 54 8.46 4.82 5.86
N THR A 55 7.68 5.21 4.84
CA THR A 55 8.14 6.17 3.83
C THR A 55 8.46 7.50 4.49
N GLN A 56 7.57 8.03 5.31
CA GLN A 56 7.81 9.29 6.03
C GLN A 56 9.14 9.26 6.79
N TYR A 57 9.35 8.20 7.58
CA TYR A 57 10.57 8.04 8.36
C TYR A 57 11.82 8.00 7.49
N VAL A 58 11.79 7.26 6.37
CA VAL A 58 12.95 7.20 5.46
C VAL A 58 13.19 8.57 4.81
N LEU A 59 12.15 9.24 4.33
CA LEU A 59 12.29 10.53 3.66
C LEU A 59 12.83 11.61 4.63
N GLU A 60 12.26 11.73 5.83
CA GLU A 60 12.69 12.75 6.80
C GLU A 60 14.01 12.40 7.48
N ASN A 61 14.16 11.18 8.01
CA ASN A 61 15.28 10.85 8.89
C ASN A 61 16.48 10.24 8.17
N LYS A 62 16.34 9.81 6.92
CA LYS A 62 17.44 9.18 6.16
C LYS A 62 17.82 9.95 4.91
N LEU A 63 16.89 10.74 4.36
CA LEU A 63 17.12 11.55 3.17
C LEU A 63 17.04 13.06 3.44
N ASP A 64 16.87 13.46 4.70
CA ASP A 64 16.82 14.85 5.15
C ASP A 64 15.78 15.70 4.40
N MET A 65 14.69 15.08 3.91
CA MET A 65 13.58 15.82 3.31
C MET A 65 12.77 16.51 4.40
N ASN A 66 12.34 17.73 4.11
CA ASN A 66 11.41 18.42 5.00
C ASN A 66 10.04 17.72 5.00
N ARG A 67 9.30 17.88 6.10
CA ARG A 67 7.98 17.27 6.29
C ARG A 67 6.96 17.68 5.24
N GLU A 68 7.02 18.94 4.79
CA GLU A 68 6.12 19.47 3.76
C GLU A 68 6.24 18.74 2.41
N THR A 69 7.41 18.18 2.12
CA THR A 69 7.66 17.37 0.92
C THR A 69 7.51 15.87 1.21
N ALA A 70 7.98 15.42 2.38
CA ALA A 70 7.97 14.00 2.76
C ALA A 70 6.55 13.45 2.94
N LEU A 71 5.64 14.21 3.56
CA LEU A 71 4.27 13.79 3.81
C LEU A 71 3.45 13.53 2.54
N PRO A 72 3.34 14.46 1.58
CA PRO A 72 2.64 14.16 0.33
C PRO A 72 3.33 13.04 -0.47
N ALA A 73 4.65 12.91 -0.40
CA ALA A 73 5.38 11.82 -1.05
C ALA A 73 5.08 10.45 -0.42
N SER A 74 5.02 10.34 0.91
CA SER A 74 4.69 9.09 1.60
C SER A 74 3.26 8.62 1.32
N VAL A 75 2.32 9.56 1.29
CA VAL A 75 0.94 9.32 0.85
C VAL A 75 0.89 8.83 -0.59
N ALA A 76 1.60 9.49 -1.51
CA ALA A 76 1.62 9.12 -2.92
C ALA A 76 2.20 7.71 -3.13
N VAL A 77 3.29 7.36 -2.43
CA VAL A 77 3.89 6.02 -2.50
C VAL A 77 2.88 4.95 -2.10
N SER A 78 2.19 5.14 -0.97
CA SER A 78 1.18 4.17 -0.52
C SER A 78 -0.01 4.07 -1.47
N ALA A 79 -0.53 5.20 -1.95
CA ALA A 79 -1.68 5.23 -2.86
C ALA A 79 -1.38 4.55 -4.20
N VAL A 80 -0.21 4.83 -4.77
CA VAL A 80 0.25 4.18 -6.02
C VAL A 80 0.44 2.68 -5.80
N ASN A 81 0.95 2.25 -4.65
CA ASN A 81 1.11 0.84 -4.34
C ASN A 81 -0.23 0.08 -4.36
N GLY A 82 -1.25 0.59 -3.66
CA GLY A 82 -2.60 -0.01 -3.64
C GLY A 82 -3.21 -0.10 -5.04
N ILE A 83 -3.12 0.96 -5.84
CA ILE A 83 -3.63 0.96 -7.22
C ILE A 83 -2.89 -0.06 -8.10
N ILE A 84 -1.56 -0.13 -7.99
CA ILE A 84 -0.75 -1.09 -8.75
C ILE A 84 -1.13 -2.52 -8.37
N LYS A 85 -1.32 -2.82 -7.08
CA LYS A 85 -1.74 -4.13 -6.59
C LYS A 85 -3.08 -4.53 -7.21
N GLU A 86 -4.10 -3.68 -7.13
CA GLU A 86 -5.43 -4.00 -7.68
C GLU A 86 -5.41 -4.17 -9.21
N TYR A 87 -4.60 -3.39 -9.91
CA TYR A 87 -4.41 -3.55 -11.36
C TYR A 87 -3.69 -4.87 -11.70
N TRP A 88 -2.70 -5.25 -10.90
CA TRP A 88 -1.96 -6.50 -11.04
C TRP A 88 -2.87 -7.72 -10.79
N ASP A 89 -3.70 -7.67 -9.75
CA ASP A 89 -4.69 -8.70 -9.43
C ASP A 89 -5.66 -8.90 -10.60
N LYS A 90 -6.22 -7.80 -11.13
CA LYS A 90 -7.06 -7.84 -12.33
C LYS A 90 -6.36 -8.47 -13.53
N ARG A 91 -5.07 -8.16 -13.73
CA ARG A 91 -4.28 -8.69 -14.84
C ARG A 91 -4.02 -10.20 -14.71
N ASN A 92 -3.91 -10.71 -13.48
CA ASN A 92 -3.64 -12.12 -13.21
C ASN A 92 -4.92 -12.96 -13.00
N GLY A 93 -6.07 -12.45 -13.42
CA GLY A 93 -7.33 -13.19 -13.40
C GLY A 93 -8.11 -13.08 -12.10
N SER A 94 -7.71 -12.21 -11.16
CA SER A 94 -8.58 -11.76 -10.07
C SER A 94 -9.44 -10.55 -10.53
N PHE A 95 -10.18 -9.92 -9.61
CA PHE A 95 -10.95 -8.70 -9.87
C PHE A 95 -10.32 -7.49 -9.20
N PHE A 96 -10.68 -6.30 -9.70
CA PHE A 96 -10.29 -5.03 -9.10
C PHE A 96 -11.30 -4.63 -8.04
N SER A 97 -10.88 -4.56 -6.78
CA SER A 97 -11.74 -4.34 -5.64
C SER A 97 -11.76 -2.88 -5.21
N LYS A 98 -12.95 -2.26 -5.28
CA LYS A 98 -13.14 -0.91 -4.75
C LYS A 98 -13.10 -0.88 -3.22
N ARG A 99 -13.43 -2.00 -2.57
CA ARG A 99 -13.44 -2.11 -1.11
C ARG A 99 -12.01 -2.15 -0.56
N ASP A 100 -11.10 -2.77 -1.30
CA ASP A 100 -9.67 -2.75 -1.00
C ASP A 100 -9.07 -1.35 -1.13
N LEU A 101 -9.39 -0.63 -2.21
CA LEU A 101 -8.98 0.78 -2.33
C LEU A 101 -9.50 1.66 -1.19
N LEU A 102 -10.70 1.39 -0.66
CA LEU A 102 -11.23 2.13 0.48
C LEU A 102 -10.51 1.76 1.78
N ALA A 103 -10.14 0.49 1.96
CA ALA A 103 -9.31 0.06 3.08
C ALA A 103 -7.91 0.69 3.01
N ASP A 104 -7.30 0.76 1.83
CA ASP A 104 -6.04 1.45 1.58
C ASP A 104 -6.14 2.93 1.92
N ALA A 105 -7.18 3.62 1.44
CA ALA A 105 -7.42 5.03 1.73
C ALA A 105 -7.59 5.28 3.24
N ALA A 106 -8.30 4.41 3.95
CA ALA A 106 -8.43 4.49 5.41
C ALA A 106 -7.08 4.31 6.12
N GLY A 107 -6.27 3.36 5.66
CA GLY A 107 -4.91 3.14 6.19
C GLY A 107 -4.01 4.35 5.98
N ILE A 108 -4.04 4.94 4.79
CA ILE A 108 -3.31 6.16 4.45
C ILE A 108 -3.72 7.31 5.36
N LEU A 109 -5.03 7.54 5.53
CA LEU A 109 -5.55 8.62 6.39
C LEU A 109 -5.12 8.46 7.84
N VAL A 110 -5.13 7.23 8.37
CA VAL A 110 -4.65 6.95 9.73
C VAL A 110 -3.14 7.20 9.83
N GLY A 111 -2.35 6.72 8.85
CA GLY A 111 -0.91 6.98 8.81
C GLY A 111 -0.59 8.48 8.78
N MET A 112 -1.31 9.26 7.96
CA MET A 112 -1.20 10.71 7.92
C MET A 112 -1.56 11.34 9.27
N LEU A 113 -2.66 10.91 9.90
CA LEU A 113 -3.10 11.44 11.18
C LEU A 113 -2.06 11.21 12.27
N ILE A 114 -1.45 10.02 12.32
CA ILE A 114 -0.35 9.71 13.26
C ILE A 114 0.86 10.63 13.07
N ILE A 115 1.15 11.05 11.83
CA ILE A 115 2.28 11.95 11.53
C ILE A 115 1.97 13.40 11.92
N VAL A 116 0.71 13.82 11.79
CA VAL A 116 0.29 15.22 11.98
C VAL A 116 -0.06 15.55 13.43
N LEU A 117 -0.58 14.58 14.20
CA LEU A 117 -0.88 14.74 15.63
C LEU A 117 0.39 14.73 16.49
#